data_AF-A0A2P7NSC0-F1
#
_entry.id   AF-A0A2P7NSC0-F1
#
_cell.length_a   1.000
_cell.length_b   1.000
_cell.length_c   1.000
_cell.angle_alpha   90.00
_cell.angle_beta   90.00
_cell.angle_gamma   90.00
#
_symmetry.space_group_name_H-M   'P 1'
#
loop_
_entity.id
_entity.type
_entity.pdbx_description
1 polymer ?
#
loop_
_entity_poly.entity_id
_entity_poly.type
_entity_poly.pdbx_seq_one_letter_code
_entity_poly.pdbx_strand_id
1 'polypeptide(L)'
;METIIQPLVVIGQQLIVARESNIIERMSNNEQKIQFSKRLNDLCEEKGLPLHGRQSLLRDHFIALGIKMSQESVRKWLMAESIPRHENKIVLCKYFNVLYEWLSTGDGDMRKEPVELISRRELEILEFNEILRKLGDEDFYRVKNVGKDLASYLLEKVSEKEKN
;
A
#
# COMPACT_ATOMS: atom_id res chain seq x y z
N MET A 1 -63.49 -33.44 -63.10
CA MET A 1 -62.08 -33.04 -63.25
C MET A 1 -61.67 -32.40 -61.94
N GLU A 2 -60.99 -33.14 -61.07
CA GLU A 2 -60.63 -32.66 -59.74
C GLU A 2 -59.31 -31.89 -59.81
N THR A 3 -59.32 -30.62 -59.42
CA THR A 3 -58.13 -29.77 -59.39
C THR A 3 -57.48 -29.91 -58.03
N ILE A 4 -56.36 -30.65 -57.97
CA ILE A 4 -55.58 -30.83 -56.75
C ILE A 4 -54.77 -29.55 -56.51
N ILE A 5 -55.15 -28.78 -55.49
CA ILE A 5 -54.40 -27.58 -55.06
C ILE A 5 -53.22 -28.04 -54.21
N GLN A 6 -52.00 -27.87 -54.71
CA GLN A 6 -50.79 -28.13 -53.93
C GLN A 6 -50.41 -26.86 -53.15
N PRO A 7 -50.02 -26.95 -51.86
CA PRO A 7 -49.52 -25.79 -51.15
C PRO A 7 -48.12 -25.43 -51.66
N LEU A 8 -47.95 -24.18 -52.11
CA LEU A 8 -46.65 -23.63 -52.43
C LEU A 8 -45.88 -23.42 -51.11
N VAL A 9 -44.98 -24.35 -50.78
CA VAL A 9 -44.10 -24.20 -49.61
C VAL A 9 -43.03 -23.16 -49.94
N VAL A 10 -43.31 -21.90 -49.58
CA VAL A 10 -42.27 -20.87 -49.56
C VAL A 10 -41.38 -21.17 -48.36
N ILE A 11 -40.25 -21.83 -48.59
CA ILE A 11 -39.19 -21.96 -47.59
C ILE A 11 -38.58 -20.56 -47.44
N GLY A 12 -39.16 -19.76 -46.56
CA GLY A 12 -38.57 -18.51 -46.11
C GLY A 12 -37.31 -18.84 -45.33
N GLN A 13 -36.15 -18.74 -45.96
CA GLN A 13 -34.87 -18.85 -45.28
C GLN A 13 -34.72 -17.63 -44.36
N GLN A 14 -34.99 -17.80 -43.07
CA GLN A 14 -34.63 -16.77 -42.08
C GLN A 14 -33.11 -16.79 -41.92
N LEU A 15 -32.49 -15.63 -42.11
CA LEU A 15 -31.08 -15.44 -41.80
C LEU A 15 -30.91 -15.61 -40.29
N ILE A 16 -30.32 -16.73 -39.86
CA ILE A 16 -29.86 -16.87 -38.48
C ILE A 16 -28.62 -15.98 -38.38
N VAL A 17 -28.81 -14.74 -37.92
CA VAL A 17 -27.70 -13.95 -37.40
C VAL A 17 -27.28 -14.68 -36.13
N ALA A 18 -26.22 -15.49 -36.24
CA ALA A 18 -25.51 -15.95 -35.05
C ALA A 18 -25.10 -14.67 -34.32
N ARG A 19 -25.85 -14.34 -33.27
CA ARG A 19 -25.46 -13.28 -32.37
C ARG A 19 -24.25 -13.87 -31.67
N GLU A 20 -23.06 -13.66 -32.24
CA GLU A 20 -21.84 -13.75 -31.46
C GLU A 20 -22.12 -12.83 -30.28
N SER A 21 -22.38 -13.44 -29.13
CA SER A 21 -22.33 -12.75 -27.87
C SER A 21 -20.88 -12.38 -27.68
N ASN A 22 -20.43 -11.37 -28.43
CA ASN A 22 -19.34 -10.50 -28.07
C ASN A 22 -19.84 -9.80 -26.81
N ILE A 23 -19.80 -10.56 -25.70
CA ILE A 23 -19.72 -9.98 -24.38
C ILE A 23 -18.44 -9.18 -24.49
N ILE A 24 -18.57 -7.87 -24.73
CA ILE A 24 -17.47 -6.94 -24.56
C ILE A 24 -17.27 -6.90 -23.05
N GLU A 25 -16.65 -7.94 -22.50
CA GLU A 25 -16.11 -7.87 -21.17
C GLU A 25 -15.08 -6.76 -21.20
N ARG A 26 -15.19 -5.87 -20.23
CA ARG A 26 -14.36 -4.68 -20.12
C ARG A 26 -12.91 -5.12 -19.87
N MET A 27 -12.13 -5.31 -20.94
CA MET A 27 -10.72 -5.72 -20.91
C MET A 27 -9.81 -4.75 -20.14
N SER A 28 -10.30 -3.57 -19.76
CA SER A 28 -9.53 -2.54 -19.04
C SER A 28 -9.08 -2.97 -17.63
N ASN A 29 -9.85 -3.82 -16.94
CA ASN A 29 -9.60 -4.08 -15.51
C ASN A 29 -8.49 -5.12 -15.29
N ASN A 30 -8.30 -6.07 -16.20
CA ASN A 30 -7.28 -7.11 -16.03
C ASN A 30 -5.88 -6.56 -16.24
N GLU A 31 -5.68 -5.71 -17.26
CA GLU A 31 -4.40 -5.07 -17.50
C GLU A 31 -3.96 -4.21 -16.30
N GLN A 32 -4.86 -3.40 -15.73
CA GLN A 32 -4.57 -2.59 -14.55
C GLN A 32 -4.17 -3.43 -13.33
N LYS A 33 -4.80 -4.59 -13.13
CA LYS A 33 -4.44 -5.52 -12.04
C LYS A 33 -3.06 -6.13 -12.27
N ILE A 34 -2.76 -6.52 -13.51
CA ILE A 34 -1.46 -7.11 -13.88
C ILE A 34 -0.35 -6.08 -13.67
N GLN A 35 -0.51 -4.86 -14.17
CA GLN A 35 0.48 -3.79 -14.00
C GLN A 35 0.68 -3.40 -12.52
N PHE A 36 -0.40 -3.28 -11.76
CA PHE A 36 -0.32 -3.04 -10.31
C PHE A 36 0.45 -4.16 -9.59
N SER A 37 0.10 -5.42 -9.89
CA SER A 37 0.74 -6.59 -9.30
C SER A 37 2.22 -6.65 -9.63
N LYS A 38 2.60 -6.34 -10.88
CA LYS A 38 3.99 -6.27 -11.32
C LYS A 38 4.77 -5.25 -10.48
N ARG A 39 4.30 -4.00 -10.41
CA ARG A 39 4.93 -2.94 -9.58
C ARG A 39 5.06 -3.36 -8.12
N LEU A 40 4.04 -3.99 -7.55
CA LEU A 40 4.09 -4.45 -6.16
C LEU A 40 5.12 -5.57 -5.95
N ASN A 41 5.26 -6.50 -6.91
CA ASN A 41 6.28 -7.53 -6.86
C ASN A 41 7.69 -6.95 -6.99
N ASP A 42 7.91 -5.99 -7.90
CA ASP A 42 9.19 -5.30 -8.07
C ASP A 42 9.61 -4.62 -6.75
N LEU A 43 8.67 -3.97 -6.04
CA LEU A 43 8.93 -3.38 -4.72
C LEU A 43 9.27 -4.42 -3.64
N CYS A 44 8.70 -5.63 -3.72
CA CYS A 44 9.03 -6.70 -2.80
C CYS A 44 10.45 -7.20 -3.03
N GLU A 45 10.87 -7.29 -4.30
CA GLU A 45 12.22 -7.67 -4.69
C GLU A 45 13.25 -6.62 -4.27
N GLU A 46 12.97 -5.33 -4.52
CA GLU A 46 13.82 -4.21 -4.10
C GLU A 46 14.04 -4.20 -2.57
N LYS A 47 12.99 -4.52 -1.80
CA LYS A 47 13.07 -4.60 -0.33
C LYS A 47 13.73 -5.89 0.17
N GLY A 48 14.05 -6.84 -0.71
CA GLY A 48 14.67 -8.11 -0.34
C GLY A 48 13.72 -9.08 0.36
N LEU A 49 12.40 -8.99 0.13
CA LEU A 49 11.44 -9.91 0.72
C LEU A 49 11.55 -11.31 0.08
N PRO A 50 11.41 -12.39 0.85
CA PRO A 50 11.48 -13.74 0.31
C PRO A 50 10.31 -14.01 -0.65
N LEU A 51 10.59 -14.74 -1.75
CA LEU A 51 9.57 -15.09 -2.75
C LEU A 51 8.39 -15.86 -2.13
N HIS A 52 8.72 -16.76 -1.21
CA HIS A 52 7.76 -17.51 -0.40
C HIS A 52 7.57 -16.82 0.96
N GLY A 53 6.32 -16.59 1.35
CA GLY A 53 5.99 -16.06 2.68
C GLY A 53 5.93 -14.53 2.78
N ARG A 54 6.28 -13.78 1.74
CA ARG A 54 6.09 -12.31 1.69
C ARG A 54 4.65 -11.87 1.96
N GLN A 55 3.66 -12.66 1.57
CA GLN A 55 2.26 -12.38 1.89
C GLN A 55 1.97 -12.39 3.40
N SER A 56 2.68 -13.24 4.17
CA SER A 56 2.57 -13.28 5.63
C SER A 56 3.28 -12.08 6.25
N LEU A 57 4.48 -11.74 5.78
CA LEU A 57 5.23 -10.57 6.27
C LEU A 57 4.48 -9.25 6.05
N LEU A 58 3.91 -9.08 4.85
CA LEU A 58 3.07 -7.93 4.55
C LEU A 58 1.82 -7.93 5.43
N ARG A 59 1.14 -9.06 5.60
CA ARG A 59 0.00 -9.16 6.53
C ARG A 59 0.40 -8.75 7.95
N ASP A 60 1.52 -9.25 8.46
CA ASP A 60 1.97 -9.00 9.83
C ASP A 60 2.29 -7.52 10.05
N HIS A 61 2.85 -6.85 9.04
CA HIS A 61 3.03 -5.39 9.07
C HIS A 61 1.69 -4.63 9.20
N PHE A 62 0.64 -5.06 8.49
CA PHE A 62 -0.68 -4.43 8.61
C PHE A 62 -1.32 -4.71 9.97
N ILE A 63 -1.15 -5.93 10.51
CA ILE A 63 -1.63 -6.28 11.86
C ILE A 63 -0.92 -5.43 12.92
N ALA A 64 0.39 -5.19 12.78
CA ALA A 64 1.16 -4.31 13.67
C ALA A 64 0.64 -2.85 13.66
N LEU A 65 0.06 -2.40 12.55
CA LEU A 65 -0.63 -1.12 12.44
C LEU A 65 -2.08 -1.14 12.94
N GLY A 66 -2.56 -2.26 13.48
CA GLY A 66 -3.93 -2.43 13.98
C GLY A 66 -4.96 -2.72 12.88
N ILE A 67 -4.53 -2.96 11.64
CA ILE A 67 -5.41 -3.23 10.50
C ILE A 67 -5.62 -4.73 10.38
N LYS A 68 -6.87 -5.19 10.56
CA LYS A 68 -7.24 -6.59 10.34
C LYS A 68 -7.17 -6.91 8.87
N MET A 69 -6.27 -7.83 8.50
CA MET A 69 -6.11 -8.27 7.13
C MET A 69 -5.80 -9.76 7.04
N SER A 70 -6.33 -10.41 6.00
CA SER A 70 -6.05 -11.81 5.69
C SER A 70 -4.83 -11.93 4.77
N GLN A 71 -4.05 -12.99 4.96
CA GLN A 71 -2.97 -13.39 4.06
C GLN A 71 -3.48 -13.57 2.62
N GLU A 72 -4.70 -14.09 2.46
CA GLU A 72 -5.31 -14.31 1.15
C GLU A 72 -5.58 -12.99 0.42
N SER A 73 -5.87 -11.91 1.14
CA SER A 73 -6.03 -10.58 0.54
C SER A 73 -4.73 -10.10 -0.10
N VAL A 74 -3.62 -10.27 0.61
CA VAL A 74 -2.29 -9.90 0.08
C VAL A 74 -1.89 -10.81 -1.09
N ARG A 75 -2.16 -12.12 -0.99
CA ARG A 75 -1.92 -13.07 -2.10
C ARG A 75 -2.62 -12.60 -3.38
N LYS A 76 -3.90 -12.21 -3.26
CA LYS A 76 -4.69 -11.72 -4.40
C LYS A 76 -4.13 -10.45 -5.03
N TRP A 77 -3.44 -9.61 -4.26
CA TRP A 77 -2.78 -8.40 -4.79
C TRP A 77 -1.51 -8.74 -5.56
N LEU A 78 -0.71 -9.69 -5.04
CA LEU A 78 0.53 -10.15 -5.65
C LEU A 78 0.32 -11.02 -6.89
N MET A 79 -0.87 -11.59 -7.04
CA MET A 79 -1.25 -12.49 -8.15
C MET A 79 -2.17 -11.80 -9.18
N ALA A 80 -2.30 -10.47 -9.14
CA ALA A 80 -3.20 -9.71 -10.02
C ALA A 80 -4.68 -10.13 -9.99
N GLU A 81 -5.15 -10.83 -8.94
CA GLU A 81 -6.55 -11.23 -8.83
C GLU A 81 -7.44 -10.05 -8.38
N SER A 82 -6.89 -9.17 -7.52
CA SER A 82 -7.59 -7.99 -7.01
C SER A 82 -6.65 -6.81 -6.74
N ILE A 83 -7.19 -5.59 -6.71
CA ILE A 83 -6.46 -4.37 -6.33
C ILE A 83 -6.90 -3.96 -4.90
N PRO A 84 -5.97 -3.57 -4.02
CA PRO A 84 -6.28 -3.07 -2.69
C PRO A 84 -7.14 -1.80 -2.72
N ARG A 85 -7.95 -1.61 -1.67
CA ARG A 85 -8.65 -0.35 -1.42
C ARG A 85 -7.66 0.80 -1.16
N HIS A 86 -8.14 2.02 -1.29
CA HIS A 86 -7.35 3.24 -1.10
C HIS A 86 -6.55 3.24 0.22
N GLU A 87 -7.19 2.93 1.34
CA GLU A 87 -6.56 2.85 2.67
C GLU A 87 -5.37 1.88 2.68
N ASN A 88 -5.56 0.68 2.12
CA ASN A 88 -4.51 -0.34 2.05
C ASN A 88 -3.37 0.07 1.12
N LYS A 89 -3.68 0.78 0.02
CA LYS A 89 -2.66 1.35 -0.87
C LYS A 89 -1.81 2.39 -0.15
N ILE A 90 -2.41 3.27 0.67
CA ILE A 90 -1.65 4.24 1.47
C ILE A 90 -0.67 3.52 2.40
N VAL A 91 -1.12 2.44 3.04
CA VAL A 91 -0.25 1.63 3.93
C VAL A 91 0.91 1.01 3.15
N LEU A 92 0.64 0.45 1.96
CA LEU A 92 1.70 -0.07 1.08
C LEU A 92 2.68 1.03 0.67
N CYS A 93 2.17 2.21 0.30
CA CYS A 93 2.99 3.36 -0.08
C CYS A 93 3.93 3.77 1.05
N LYS A 94 3.43 3.84 2.29
CA LYS A 94 4.25 4.10 3.48
C LYS A 94 5.26 3.00 3.74
N TYR A 95 4.86 1.73 3.60
CA TYR A 95 5.75 0.59 3.85
C TYR A 95 6.92 0.53 2.84
N PHE A 96 6.67 0.84 1.58
CA PHE A 96 7.69 0.80 0.52
C PHE A 96 8.34 2.17 0.24
N ASN A 97 7.88 3.23 0.91
CA ASN A 97 8.29 4.60 0.69
C ASN A 97 8.15 5.03 -0.78
N VAL A 98 6.96 4.82 -1.36
CA VAL A 98 6.62 5.15 -2.75
C VAL A 98 5.39 6.05 -2.83
N LEU A 99 5.21 6.72 -3.97
CA LEU A 99 4.05 7.55 -4.21
C LEU A 99 2.79 6.75 -4.55
N TYR A 100 1.65 7.25 -4.07
CA TYR A 100 0.34 6.65 -4.31
C TYR A 100 -0.05 6.65 -5.78
N GLU A 101 0.24 7.73 -6.49
CA GLU A 101 -0.05 7.91 -7.91
C GLU A 101 0.72 6.87 -8.73
N TRP A 102 2.03 6.78 -8.51
CA TRP A 102 2.87 5.76 -9.15
C TRP A 102 2.42 4.32 -8.84
N LEU A 103 2.14 4.00 -7.58
CA LEU A 103 1.68 2.65 -7.24
C LEU A 103 0.32 2.33 -7.88
N SER A 104 -0.58 3.32 -7.94
CA SER A 104 -1.95 3.13 -8.41
C SER A 104 -2.09 3.10 -9.93
N THR A 105 -1.54 4.09 -10.64
CA THR A 105 -1.68 4.20 -12.10
C THR A 105 -0.39 3.80 -12.81
N GLY A 106 0.77 4.07 -12.21
CA GLY A 106 2.08 3.90 -12.84
C GLY A 106 2.62 5.18 -13.44
N ASP A 107 1.88 6.27 -13.29
CA ASP A 107 2.28 7.57 -13.81
C ASP A 107 3.06 8.35 -12.75
N GLY A 108 3.98 9.19 -13.22
CA GLY A 108 4.82 10.04 -12.38
C GLY A 108 6.01 9.30 -11.76
N ASP A 109 6.65 9.97 -10.80
CA ASP A 109 7.84 9.45 -10.15
C ASP A 109 7.51 8.40 -9.08
N MET A 110 8.32 7.34 -8.99
CA MET A 110 8.14 6.29 -7.98
C MET A 110 8.29 6.80 -6.55
N ARG A 111 9.24 7.71 -6.37
CA ARG A 111 9.55 8.38 -5.10
C ARG A 111 9.68 9.85 -5.41
N LYS A 112 9.21 10.73 -4.52
CA LYS A 112 9.64 12.13 -4.61
C LYS A 112 11.16 12.14 -4.40
N GLU A 113 11.88 12.97 -5.15
CA GLU A 113 13.17 13.51 -4.70
C GLU A 113 13.08 13.78 -3.19
N PRO A 114 14.13 13.52 -2.40
CA PRO A 114 14.06 13.54 -0.94
C PRO A 114 13.78 14.96 -0.45
N VAL A 115 12.51 15.36 -0.47
CA VAL A 115 12.00 16.42 0.37
C VAL A 115 11.60 15.71 1.64
N GLU A 116 12.60 15.52 2.48
CA GLU A 116 12.56 15.24 3.91
C GLU A 116 11.15 15.39 4.50
N LEU A 117 10.35 14.33 4.46
CA LEU A 117 9.16 14.19 5.31
C LEU A 117 9.63 13.81 6.72
N ILE A 118 10.51 14.64 7.28
CA ILE A 118 10.93 14.56 8.66
C ILE A 118 9.71 15.01 9.45
N SER A 119 9.19 14.14 10.32
CA SER A 119 8.08 14.52 11.20
C SER A 119 8.49 15.74 12.02
N ARG A 120 7.55 16.61 12.43
CA ARG A 120 7.88 17.82 13.22
C ARG A 120 8.77 17.51 14.44
N ARG A 121 8.59 16.33 15.05
CA ARG A 121 9.45 15.85 16.15
C ARG A 121 10.87 15.53 15.72
N GLU A 122 11.05 14.94 14.55
CA GLU A 122 12.39 14.65 14.04
C GLU A 122 13.12 15.92 13.57
N LEU A 123 12.40 16.94 13.10
CA LEU A 123 12.97 18.27 12.80
C LEU A 123 13.46 18.94 14.10
N GLU A 124 12.64 18.91 15.15
CA GLU A 124 13.02 19.41 16.48
C GLU A 124 14.26 18.68 17.03
N ILE A 125 14.36 17.36 16.82
CA ILE A 125 15.52 16.56 17.24
C ILE A 125 16.79 16.96 16.44
N LEU A 126 16.67 17.19 15.14
CA LEU A 126 17.80 17.58 14.30
C LEU A 126 18.28 19.00 14.61
N GLU A 127 17.36 19.95 14.77
CA GLU A 127 17.68 21.31 15.21
C GLU A 127 18.37 21.28 16.58
N PHE A 128 17.85 20.49 17.51
CA PHE A 128 18.46 20.33 18.83
C PHE A 128 19.85 19.70 18.76
N ASN A 129 20.05 18.65 17.96
CA ASN A 129 21.35 18.02 17.77
C ASN A 129 22.37 18.96 17.12
N GLU A 130 21.93 19.82 16.21
CA GLU A 130 22.82 20.80 15.59
C GLU A 130 23.22 21.91 16.58
N ILE A 131 22.31 22.33 17.46
CA ILE A 131 22.62 23.21 18.59
C ILE A 131 23.63 22.53 19.51
N LEU A 132 23.42 21.27 19.89
CA LEU A 132 24.34 20.51 20.74
C LEU A 132 25.74 20.38 20.12
N ARG A 133 25.83 20.19 18.80
CA ARG A 133 27.12 20.11 18.09
C ARG A 133 27.89 21.44 18.09
N LYS A 134 27.19 22.57 18.26
CA LYS A 134 27.77 23.92 18.34
C LYS A 134 28.10 24.33 19.79
N LEU A 135 27.64 23.58 20.79
CA LEU A 135 28.03 23.79 22.19
C LEU A 135 29.48 23.31 22.41
N GLY A 136 30.24 24.06 23.21
CA GLY A 136 31.55 23.61 23.69
C GLY A 136 31.40 22.45 24.69
N ASP A 137 32.46 21.66 24.86
CA ASP A 137 32.45 20.42 25.65
C ASP A 137 31.90 20.62 27.08
N GLU A 138 32.24 21.73 27.75
CA GLU A 138 31.73 22.02 29.11
C GLU A 138 30.21 22.21 29.16
N ASP A 139 29.63 22.89 28.17
CA ASP A 139 28.19 23.15 28.11
C ASP A 139 27.43 21.87 27.73
N PHE A 140 28.02 21.02 26.88
CA PHE A 140 27.46 19.71 26.53
C PHE A 140 27.31 18.81 27.77
N TYR A 141 28.33 18.77 28.65
CA TYR A 141 28.26 18.01 29.90
C TYR A 141 27.21 18.56 30.87
N ARG A 142 27.03 19.88 30.95
CA ARG A 142 25.98 20.50 31.78
C ARG A 142 24.57 20.13 31.31
N VAL A 143 24.30 20.26 30.01
CA VAL A 143 22.99 19.90 29.43
C VAL A 143 22.68 18.41 29.63
N LYS A 144 23.68 17.53 29.46
CA LYS A 144 23.53 16.09 29.68
C LYS A 144 23.24 15.73 31.14
N ASN A 145 23.81 16.47 32.10
CA ASN A 145 23.57 16.25 33.53
C ASN A 145 22.18 16.77 33.97
N VAL A 146 21.73 17.92 33.45
CA VAL A 146 20.37 18.43 33.72
C VAL A 146 19.29 17.43 33.25
N GLY A 147 19.49 16.78 32.09
CA GLY A 147 18.58 15.76 31.60
C GLY A 147 18.50 14.50 32.49
N LYS A 148 19.63 14.12 33.12
CA LYS A 148 19.66 13.01 34.10
C LYS A 148 19.00 13.38 35.43
N ASP A 149 19.18 14.61 35.87
CA ASP A 149 18.59 15.11 37.12
C ASP A 149 17.05 15.23 37.00
N LEU A 150 16.56 15.72 35.86
CA LEU A 150 15.12 15.76 35.56
C LEU A 150 14.49 14.37 35.48
N ALA A 151 15.15 13.41 34.81
CA ALA A 151 14.66 12.03 34.74
C ALA A 151 14.60 11.38 36.14
N SER A 152 15.60 11.65 36.99
CA SER A 152 15.65 11.14 38.35
C SER A 152 14.55 11.75 39.23
N TYR A 153 14.34 13.07 39.13
CA TYR A 153 13.27 13.79 39.84
C TYR A 153 11.86 13.33 39.43
N LEU A 154 11.63 13.11 38.12
CA LEU A 154 10.34 12.62 37.62
C LEU A 154 10.05 11.18 38.06
N LEU A 155 11.06 10.31 38.09
CA LEU A 155 10.92 8.93 38.59
C LEU A 155 10.60 8.91 40.09
N GLU A 156 11.22 9.79 40.88
CA GLU A 156 10.92 9.95 42.30
C GLU A 156 9.47 10.42 42.51
N LYS A 157 9.02 11.43 41.75
CA LYS A 157 7.65 11.95 41.83
C LYS A 157 6.57 10.97 41.37
N VAL A 158 6.87 10.09 40.41
CA VAL A 158 5.98 9.02 39.99
C VAL A 158 5.87 7.95 41.08
N SER A 159 6.99 7.58 41.72
CA SER A 159 7.03 6.62 42.83
C SER A 159 6.30 7.12 44.09
N GLU A 160 6.32 8.43 44.37
CA GLU A 160 5.55 9.03 45.47
C GLU A 160 4.03 9.02 45.23
N LYS A 161 3.58 9.10 43.96
CA LYS A 161 2.16 9.06 43.59
C LYS A 161 1.56 7.65 43.65
N GLU A 162 2.35 6.60 43.51
CA GLU A 162 1.87 5.21 43.57
C GLU A 162 1.77 4.65 45.01
N LYS A 163 2.28 5.38 46.01
CA LYS A 163 2.26 4.97 47.43
C LYS A 163 1.15 5.63 48.26
N ASN A 164 0.29 6.42 47.63
CA ASN A 164 -0.81 7.17 48.27
C ASN A 164 -2.14 6.80 47.60
#